data_AF-A0AA97FJJ3-F1
#
_entry.id   AF-A0AA97FJJ3-F1
#
_cell.length_a   1.000
_cell.length_b   1.000
_cell.length_c   1.000
_cell.angle_alpha   90.00
_cell.angle_beta   90.00
_cell.angle_gamma   90.00
#
_symmetry.space_group_name_H-M   'P 1'
#
loop_
_entity.id
_entity.type
_entity.pdbx_description
1 polymer ?
#
loop_
_entity_poly.entity_id
_entity_poly.type
_entity_poly.pdbx_seq_one_letter_code
_entity_poly.pdbx_strand_id
1 'polypeptide(L)'
;MNVVVALGEPRGPQLAEELEDEGLRVVATFAPREIGGFPGDAASPVWEALRQADALVVPASRGVLTAGVVGACDRHGVRIVALGDRGGELRTARSFGLADPLPAAAGGWRIAAAVRSDALAGPGRDERRRGAVVAVWGPHGAPGRTTVSVELAVELARMCDHVALVDADTHAPAVAVALGVADEGPGFAAACRQAELGGLDAAELTRLSVPVGGADGVVDVLPGLNRAGRWPELSERRVASALDACRAWADVTVVDVAASIEADEEIVSDLDGPRRNAAALAALREADAVVAVAGADPVAIARFLRGYAELRGVTGATPVTVVVNRLRPGPLGVDARGQIRRTLERFAGIADIGFVPFDVRAADAALLQARPVGEVAARSALSQAIRRIAARIVDVHGLRTGEAVTPSPGGRRTRTRTGSRGREERERSWTSA
;
A
#
# COMPACT_ATOMS: atom_id res chain seq x y z
N MET A 1 18.03 -2.84 -34.06
CA MET A 1 17.32 -3.55 -32.99
C MET A 1 15.85 -3.58 -33.35
N ASN A 2 15.22 -4.74 -33.22
CA ASN A 2 13.82 -4.99 -33.48
C ASN A 2 12.99 -4.69 -32.24
N VAL A 3 11.87 -4.00 -32.38
CA VAL A 3 11.03 -3.57 -31.25
C VAL A 3 9.59 -3.95 -31.50
N VAL A 4 8.92 -4.45 -30.46
CA VAL A 4 7.46 -4.61 -30.43
C VAL A 4 6.87 -3.49 -29.60
N VAL A 5 5.84 -2.83 -30.12
CA VAL A 5 5.13 -1.75 -29.40
C VAL A 5 3.73 -2.23 -29.04
N ALA A 6 3.43 -2.26 -27.74
CA ALA A 6 2.14 -2.71 -27.23
C ALA A 6 1.42 -1.60 -26.47
N LEU A 7 0.97 -0.59 -27.21
CA LEU A 7 0.30 0.59 -26.67
C LEU A 7 -1.06 0.78 -27.36
N GLY A 8 -2.01 1.37 -26.62
CA GLY A 8 -3.32 1.69 -27.17
C GLY A 8 -3.26 2.81 -28.21
N GLU A 9 -4.32 2.95 -29.00
CA GLU A 9 -4.48 4.07 -29.91
C GLU A 9 -4.74 5.39 -29.17
N PRO A 10 -4.30 6.54 -29.72
CA PRO A 10 -3.50 6.68 -30.94
C PRO A 10 -1.98 6.52 -30.72
N ARG A 11 -1.54 6.29 -29.47
CA ARG A 11 -0.12 6.35 -29.10
C ARG A 11 0.72 5.25 -29.73
N GLY A 12 0.19 4.04 -29.89
CA GLY A 12 0.92 2.90 -30.46
C GLY A 12 1.49 3.18 -31.86
N PRO A 13 0.65 3.52 -32.86
CA PRO A 13 1.12 3.86 -34.20
C PRO A 13 2.06 5.07 -34.23
N GLN A 14 1.76 6.13 -33.47
CA GLN A 14 2.61 7.32 -33.40
C GLN A 14 4.01 7.01 -32.87
N LEU A 15 4.08 6.23 -31.80
CA LEU A 15 5.37 5.84 -31.25
C LEU A 15 6.13 4.92 -32.21
N ALA A 16 5.44 4.07 -32.98
CA ALA A 16 6.09 3.22 -33.97
C ALA A 16 6.83 4.06 -35.02
N GLU A 17 6.17 5.08 -35.57
CA GLU A 17 6.80 6.05 -36.49
C GLU A 17 7.98 6.76 -35.83
N GLU A 18 7.80 7.29 -34.62
CA GLU A 18 8.88 7.97 -33.87
C GLU A 18 10.10 7.05 -33.62
N LEU A 19 9.90 5.74 -33.41
CA LEU A 19 11.00 4.79 -33.20
C LEU A 19 11.70 4.41 -34.51
N GLU A 20 10.99 4.36 -35.62
CA GLU A 20 11.55 4.16 -36.95
C GLU A 20 12.43 5.33 -37.37
N ASP A 21 12.00 6.57 -37.11
CA ASP A 21 12.79 7.78 -37.32
C ASP A 21 14.10 7.77 -36.50
N GLU A 22 14.08 7.17 -35.32
CA GLU A 22 15.26 6.98 -34.47
C GLU A 22 16.15 5.81 -34.91
N GLY A 23 15.77 5.06 -35.95
CA GLY A 23 16.54 3.95 -36.50
C GLY A 23 16.32 2.60 -35.81
N LEU A 24 15.20 2.42 -35.12
CA LEU A 24 14.75 1.12 -34.62
C LEU A 24 13.74 0.50 -35.59
N ARG A 25 13.71 -0.83 -35.69
CA ARG A 25 12.75 -1.51 -36.57
C ARG A 25 11.56 -1.98 -35.76
N VAL A 26 10.38 -1.42 -36.00
CA VAL A 26 9.15 -1.90 -35.35
C VAL A 26 8.64 -3.13 -36.08
N VAL A 27 8.70 -4.29 -35.44
CA VAL A 27 8.32 -5.57 -36.08
C VAL A 27 6.84 -5.89 -35.93
N ALA A 28 6.19 -5.35 -34.91
CA ALA A 28 4.75 -5.48 -34.70
C ALA A 28 4.23 -4.42 -33.72
N THR A 29 2.94 -4.08 -33.88
CA THR A 29 2.18 -3.27 -32.92
C THR A 29 0.98 -4.06 -32.41
N PHE A 30 0.75 -4.08 -31.10
CA PHE A 30 -0.37 -4.78 -30.48
C PHE A 30 -1.18 -3.86 -29.55
N ALA A 31 -2.46 -4.15 -29.37
CA ALA A 31 -3.21 -3.56 -28.27
C ALA A 31 -2.69 -4.14 -26.93
N PRO A 32 -2.67 -3.36 -25.84
CA PRO A 32 -2.13 -3.83 -24.56
C PRO A 32 -2.81 -5.11 -24.03
N ARG A 33 -4.11 -5.27 -24.29
CA ARG A 33 -4.87 -6.48 -23.92
C ARG A 33 -4.41 -7.76 -24.61
N GLU A 34 -3.86 -7.66 -25.82
CA GLU A 34 -3.35 -8.81 -26.57
C GLU A 34 -2.05 -9.33 -25.94
N ILE A 35 -1.24 -8.42 -25.39
CA ILE A 35 -0.06 -8.78 -24.57
C ILE A 35 -0.47 -9.35 -23.21
N GLY A 36 -1.49 -8.80 -22.56
CA GLY A 36 -1.95 -9.35 -21.27
C GLY A 36 -2.48 -10.79 -21.36
N GLY A 37 -3.11 -11.14 -22.49
CA GLY A 37 -3.87 -12.39 -22.65
C GLY A 37 -3.17 -13.58 -23.31
N PHE A 38 -1.98 -13.42 -23.89
CA PHE A 38 -1.29 -14.52 -24.59
C PHE A 38 -0.51 -15.58 -23.77
N PRO A 39 -0.35 -15.55 -22.42
CA PRO A 39 0.63 -16.43 -21.77
C PRO A 39 0.39 -17.93 -22.05
N GLY A 40 1.30 -18.55 -22.81
CA GLY A 40 1.36 -19.99 -23.05
C GLY A 40 0.84 -20.47 -24.41
N ASP A 41 0.30 -19.59 -25.26
CA ASP A 41 -0.09 -19.96 -26.63
C ASP A 41 1.06 -19.72 -27.62
N ALA A 42 1.81 -20.78 -27.93
CA ALA A 42 2.90 -20.73 -28.90
C ALA A 42 2.45 -20.42 -30.34
N ALA A 43 1.15 -20.54 -30.64
CA ALA A 43 0.57 -20.18 -31.93
C ALA A 43 0.15 -18.70 -32.02
N SER A 44 0.23 -17.95 -30.92
CA SER A 44 -0.16 -16.54 -30.88
C SER A 44 0.76 -15.66 -31.74
N PRO A 45 0.22 -14.70 -32.52
CA PRO A 45 1.02 -13.71 -33.25
C PRO A 45 1.97 -12.91 -32.36
N VAL A 46 1.60 -12.71 -31.10
CA VAL A 46 2.45 -12.04 -30.10
C VAL A 46 3.71 -12.85 -29.83
N TRP A 47 3.61 -14.17 -29.77
CA TRP A 47 4.73 -15.06 -29.51
C TRP A 47 5.77 -15.00 -30.62
N GLU A 48 5.32 -15.07 -31.88
CA GLU A 48 6.24 -14.99 -33.03
C GLU A 48 6.92 -13.62 -33.12
N ALA A 49 6.19 -12.54 -32.85
CA ALA A 49 6.76 -11.19 -32.82
C ALA A 49 7.83 -11.03 -31.73
N LEU A 50 7.59 -11.54 -30.51
CA LEU A 50 8.58 -11.50 -29.42
C LEU A 50 9.85 -12.29 -29.75
N ARG A 51 9.73 -13.40 -30.48
CA ARG A 51 10.89 -14.23 -30.87
C ARG A 51 11.85 -13.50 -31.81
N GLN A 52 11.38 -12.45 -32.48
CA GLN A 52 12.16 -11.64 -33.42
C GLN A 52 12.53 -10.26 -32.84
N ALA A 53 12.14 -9.96 -31.60
CA ALA A 53 12.32 -8.66 -30.98
C ALA A 53 13.55 -8.62 -30.05
N ASP A 54 14.19 -7.46 -29.95
CA ASP A 54 15.20 -7.15 -28.93
C ASP A 54 14.58 -6.44 -27.72
N ALA A 55 13.44 -5.77 -27.92
CA ALA A 55 12.72 -5.06 -26.87
C ALA A 55 11.20 -5.05 -27.07
N LEU A 56 10.48 -4.98 -25.96
CA LEU A 56 9.03 -4.83 -25.86
C LEU A 56 8.71 -3.53 -25.10
N VAL A 57 7.99 -2.62 -25.76
CA VAL A 57 7.49 -1.38 -25.15
C VAL A 57 6.05 -1.58 -24.71
N VAL A 58 5.76 -1.47 -23.42
CA VAL A 58 4.46 -1.76 -22.82
C VAL A 58 4.08 -0.74 -21.74
N PRO A 59 2.79 -0.49 -21.49
CA PRO A 59 2.37 0.21 -20.29
C PRO A 59 2.65 -0.65 -19.05
N ALA A 60 3.13 -0.04 -17.97
CA ALA A 60 3.42 -0.68 -16.70
C ALA A 60 2.15 -0.99 -15.88
N SER A 61 1.08 -1.45 -16.53
CA SER A 61 -0.19 -1.74 -15.89
C SER A 61 -0.33 -3.22 -15.51
N ARG A 62 -1.08 -3.52 -14.45
CA ARG A 62 -1.30 -4.91 -13.98
C ARG A 62 -1.96 -5.83 -15.01
N GLY A 63 -2.73 -5.27 -15.94
CA GLY A 63 -3.38 -6.03 -17.00
C GLY A 63 -2.43 -6.42 -18.15
N VAL A 64 -1.22 -5.87 -18.19
CA VAL A 64 -0.28 -6.06 -19.30
C VAL A 64 1.02 -6.64 -18.79
N LEU A 65 1.58 -6.04 -17.72
CA LEU A 65 2.79 -6.52 -17.11
C LEU A 65 2.46 -7.64 -16.12
N THR A 66 2.60 -8.88 -16.58
CA THR A 66 2.32 -10.09 -15.80
C THR A 66 3.55 -11.00 -15.75
N ALA A 67 3.59 -11.96 -14.82
CA ALA A 67 4.68 -12.94 -14.73
C ALA A 67 4.82 -13.76 -16.02
N GLY A 68 3.69 -14.04 -16.70
CA GLY A 68 3.68 -14.73 -17.98
C GLY A 68 4.38 -13.93 -19.08
N VAL A 69 4.12 -12.62 -19.15
CA VAL A 69 4.73 -11.70 -20.13
C VAL A 69 6.22 -11.51 -19.83
N VAL A 70 6.57 -11.24 -18.57
CA VAL A 70 7.98 -11.07 -18.14
C VAL A 70 8.76 -12.35 -18.39
N GLY A 71 8.26 -13.50 -17.96
CA GLY A 71 8.91 -14.79 -18.20
C GLY A 71 9.01 -15.15 -19.69
N ALA A 72 8.05 -14.75 -20.52
CA ALA A 72 8.17 -14.90 -21.97
C ALA A 72 9.30 -14.02 -22.55
N CYS A 73 9.38 -12.77 -22.11
CA CYS A 73 10.45 -11.86 -22.53
C CYS A 73 11.82 -12.38 -22.09
N ASP A 74 11.97 -12.81 -20.83
CA ASP A 74 13.22 -13.35 -20.29
C ASP A 74 13.69 -14.59 -21.08
N ARG A 75 12.78 -15.52 -21.40
CA ARG A 75 13.09 -16.72 -22.21
C ARG A 75 13.59 -16.40 -23.61
N HIS A 76 13.16 -15.28 -24.17
CA HIS A 76 13.54 -14.83 -25.52
C HIS A 76 14.64 -13.75 -25.51
N GLY A 77 15.14 -13.35 -24.33
CA GLY A 77 16.11 -12.26 -24.20
C GLY A 77 15.54 -10.88 -24.62
N VAL A 78 14.22 -10.72 -24.60
CA VAL A 78 13.55 -9.47 -24.96
C VAL A 78 13.57 -8.52 -23.77
N ARG A 79 14.08 -7.31 -23.96
CA ARG A 79 14.11 -6.29 -22.90
C ARG A 79 12.76 -5.59 -22.78
N ILE A 80 12.26 -5.43 -21.55
CA ILE A 80 11.00 -4.71 -21.31
C ILE A 80 11.30 -3.23 -21.03
N VAL A 81 10.72 -2.35 -21.84
CA VAL A 81 10.67 -0.90 -21.59
C VAL A 81 9.26 -0.53 -21.18
N ALA A 82 9.09 -0.36 -19.87
CA ALA A 82 7.79 -0.06 -19.28
C ALA A 82 7.49 1.46 -19.34
N LEU A 83 6.25 1.82 -19.65
CA LEU A 83 5.77 3.21 -19.69
C LEU A 83 4.70 3.45 -18.62
N GLY A 84 4.79 4.56 -17.90
CA GLY A 84 3.81 4.92 -16.88
C GLY A 84 4.15 6.20 -16.15
N ASP A 85 3.12 6.88 -15.66
CA ASP A 85 3.23 8.14 -14.90
C ASP A 85 2.71 7.98 -13.46
N ARG A 86 1.96 6.90 -13.18
CA ARG A 86 1.25 6.73 -11.90
C ARG A 86 2.06 5.88 -10.93
N GLY A 87 1.97 6.17 -9.63
CA GLY A 87 2.66 5.40 -8.60
C GLY A 87 2.37 3.89 -8.66
N GLY A 88 1.14 3.48 -9.01
CA GLY A 88 0.79 2.07 -9.21
C GLY A 88 1.51 1.40 -10.39
N GLU A 89 1.83 2.14 -11.43
CA GLU A 89 2.58 1.68 -12.61
C GLU A 89 4.06 1.45 -12.25
N LEU A 90 4.65 2.39 -11.49
CA LEU A 90 6.00 2.24 -10.92
C LEU A 90 6.09 0.98 -10.05
N ARG A 91 5.14 0.78 -9.13
CA ARG A 91 5.13 -0.40 -8.25
C ARG A 91 4.98 -1.71 -9.00
N THR A 92 4.12 -1.74 -10.03
CA THR A 92 3.93 -2.93 -10.85
C THR A 92 5.24 -3.31 -11.54
N ALA A 93 5.93 -2.37 -12.20
CA ALA A 93 7.25 -2.60 -12.82
C ALA A 93 8.30 -3.11 -11.80
N ARG A 94 8.40 -2.45 -10.64
CA ARG A 94 9.33 -2.83 -9.58
C ARG A 94 9.06 -4.22 -9.00
N SER A 95 7.81 -4.66 -8.93
CA SER A 95 7.46 -6.02 -8.45
C SER A 95 8.00 -7.13 -9.35
N PHE A 96 8.20 -6.85 -10.64
CA PHE A 96 8.85 -7.73 -11.59
C PHE A 96 10.38 -7.54 -11.67
N GLY A 97 10.95 -6.65 -10.85
CA GLY A 97 12.38 -6.33 -10.87
C GLY A 97 12.82 -5.47 -12.06
N LEU A 98 11.88 -4.83 -12.75
CA LEU A 98 12.18 -3.94 -13.88
C LEU A 98 12.65 -2.57 -13.39
N ALA A 99 13.33 -1.84 -14.29
CA ALA A 99 13.65 -0.44 -14.10
C ALA A 99 12.39 0.42 -13.98
N ASP A 100 12.55 1.62 -13.41
CA ASP A 100 11.45 2.57 -13.28
C ASP A 100 10.85 2.91 -14.66
N PRO A 101 9.51 2.89 -14.82
CA PRO A 101 8.86 3.23 -16.06
C PRO A 101 9.26 4.61 -16.58
N LEU A 102 9.41 4.73 -17.90
CA LEU A 102 9.49 6.03 -18.56
C LEU A 102 8.12 6.71 -18.57
N PRO A 103 8.05 8.05 -18.63
CA PRO A 103 6.77 8.76 -18.73
C PRO A 103 5.89 8.21 -19.86
N ALA A 104 4.58 8.12 -19.67
CA ALA A 104 3.69 7.53 -20.67
C ALA A 104 3.69 8.31 -22.00
N ALA A 105 3.96 9.61 -21.92
CA ALA A 105 4.12 10.52 -23.06
C ALA A 105 5.58 10.65 -23.54
N ALA A 106 6.51 9.80 -23.11
CA ALA A 106 7.89 9.84 -23.56
C ALA A 106 7.97 9.67 -25.09
N GLY A 107 8.70 10.55 -25.76
CA GLY A 107 8.92 10.49 -27.21
C GLY A 107 9.86 9.35 -27.62
N GLY A 108 9.80 8.94 -28.88
CA GLY A 108 10.57 7.84 -29.46
C GLY A 108 12.06 7.90 -29.16
N TRP A 109 12.69 9.08 -29.23
CA TRP A 109 14.12 9.26 -28.93
C TRP A 109 14.52 8.75 -27.54
N ARG A 110 13.68 8.99 -26.52
CA ARG A 110 13.95 8.60 -25.13
C ARG A 110 13.76 7.11 -24.92
N ILE A 111 12.74 6.55 -25.55
CA ILE A 111 12.46 5.11 -25.54
C ILE A 111 13.57 4.37 -26.31
N ALA A 112 14.02 4.90 -27.43
CA ALA A 112 15.12 4.35 -28.22
C ALA A 112 16.44 4.37 -27.43
N ALA A 113 16.72 5.45 -26.69
CA ALA A 113 17.86 5.50 -25.79
C ALA A 113 17.78 4.42 -24.69
N ALA A 114 16.61 4.18 -24.11
CA ALA A 114 16.41 3.11 -23.13
C ALA A 114 16.62 1.72 -23.75
N VAL A 115 16.05 1.46 -24.94
CA VAL A 115 16.23 0.19 -25.69
C VAL A 115 17.71 -0.09 -25.99
N ARG A 116 18.53 0.95 -26.21
CA ARG A 116 19.97 0.79 -26.49
C ARG A 116 20.83 0.67 -25.24
N SER A 117 20.31 1.03 -24.08
CA SER A 117 21.07 1.00 -22.83
C SER A 117 21.19 -0.42 -22.28
N ASP A 118 22.39 -0.79 -21.83
CA ASP A 118 22.65 -2.00 -21.04
C ASP A 118 22.20 -1.85 -19.57
N ALA A 119 21.86 -0.62 -19.14
CA ALA A 119 21.53 -0.29 -17.74
C ALA A 119 20.08 -0.60 -17.33
N LEU A 120 19.35 -1.43 -18.09
CA LEU A 120 17.95 -1.79 -17.78
C LEU A 120 17.82 -2.91 -16.73
N ALA A 121 18.92 -3.46 -16.23
CA ALA A 121 18.90 -4.23 -14.99
C ALA A 121 18.55 -3.26 -13.85
N GLY A 122 17.33 -3.36 -13.32
CA GLY A 122 16.92 -2.58 -12.14
C GLY A 122 17.90 -2.80 -10.98
N PRO A 123 17.97 -1.89 -9.99
CA PRO A 123 18.83 -2.08 -8.83
C PRO A 123 18.61 -3.49 -8.25
N GLY A 124 19.71 -4.24 -8.18
CA GLY A 124 19.73 -5.65 -7.81
C GLY A 124 18.86 -5.93 -6.59
N ARG A 125 18.14 -7.06 -6.62
CA ARG A 125 17.25 -7.49 -5.53
C ARG A 125 17.95 -7.58 -4.16
N ASP A 126 19.28 -7.67 -4.14
CA ASP A 126 20.08 -8.05 -2.96
C ASP A 126 20.32 -6.96 -1.90
N GLU A 127 20.02 -5.68 -2.13
CA GLU A 127 20.22 -4.63 -1.10
C GLU A 127 18.93 -4.04 -0.51
N ARG A 128 17.75 -4.57 -0.89
CA ARG A 128 16.49 -4.07 -0.33
C ARG A 128 16.34 -4.57 1.10
N ARG A 129 16.28 -3.64 2.06
CA ARG A 129 15.86 -3.96 3.43
C ARG A 129 14.50 -4.66 3.38
N ARG A 130 14.36 -5.75 4.13
CA ARG A 130 13.06 -6.41 4.35
C ARG A 130 12.06 -5.38 4.86
N GLY A 131 10.90 -5.29 4.21
CA GLY A 131 9.78 -4.47 4.65
C GLY A 131 9.24 -4.91 6.00
N ALA A 132 8.51 -4.03 6.67
CA ALA A 132 7.99 -4.22 8.01
C ALA A 132 6.52 -4.69 8.02
N VAL A 133 6.15 -5.46 9.03
CA VAL A 133 4.78 -5.91 9.32
C VAL A 133 4.25 -5.16 10.55
N VAL A 134 3.13 -4.46 10.37
CA VAL A 134 2.44 -3.71 11.43
C VAL A 134 1.08 -4.36 11.68
N ALA A 135 0.96 -5.14 12.75
CA ALA A 135 -0.32 -5.76 13.10
C ALA A 135 -1.21 -4.77 13.87
N VAL A 136 -2.48 -4.67 13.50
CA VAL A 136 -3.46 -3.83 14.18
C VAL A 136 -4.46 -4.73 14.89
N TRP A 137 -4.44 -4.66 16.22
CA TRP A 137 -5.24 -5.51 17.09
C TRP A 137 -6.02 -4.68 18.11
N GLY A 138 -7.13 -5.20 18.60
CA GLY A 138 -7.84 -4.66 19.75
C GLY A 138 -8.78 -5.72 20.32
N PRO A 139 -9.02 -5.75 21.64
CA PRO A 139 -9.87 -6.75 22.26
C PRO A 139 -11.34 -6.59 21.80
N HIS A 140 -12.17 -7.58 22.13
CA HIS A 140 -13.62 -7.48 21.91
C HIS A 140 -14.18 -6.19 22.51
N GLY A 141 -14.94 -5.45 21.70
CA GLY A 141 -15.46 -4.14 22.11
C GLY A 141 -14.45 -2.99 22.03
N ALA A 142 -13.32 -3.14 21.33
CA ALA A 142 -12.52 -2.03 20.81
C ALA A 142 -13.04 -1.63 19.42
N PRO A 143 -13.94 -0.63 19.32
CA PRO A 143 -14.57 -0.33 18.04
C PRO A 143 -13.62 0.39 17.08
N GLY A 144 -13.69 0.02 15.80
CA GLY A 144 -13.01 0.72 14.70
C GLY A 144 -11.57 0.29 14.44
N ARG A 145 -11.17 -0.93 14.82
CA ARG A 145 -9.88 -1.53 14.45
C ARG A 145 -9.64 -1.47 12.94
N THR A 146 -10.55 -2.02 12.14
CA THR A 146 -10.47 -1.98 10.67
C THR A 146 -10.36 -0.57 10.12
N THR A 147 -11.11 0.40 10.67
CA THR A 147 -10.98 1.81 10.28
C THR A 147 -9.58 2.35 10.58
N VAL A 148 -9.02 2.06 11.76
CA VAL A 148 -7.65 2.45 12.11
C VAL A 148 -6.64 1.78 11.17
N SER A 149 -6.82 0.50 10.83
CA SER A 149 -5.95 -0.24 9.90
C SER A 149 -5.93 0.39 8.51
N VAL A 150 -7.11 0.67 7.94
CA VAL A 150 -7.28 1.33 6.65
C VAL A 150 -6.63 2.70 6.64
N GLU A 151 -6.96 3.54 7.62
CA GLU A 151 -6.46 4.92 7.67
C GLU A 151 -4.96 4.97 7.94
N LEU A 152 -4.45 4.05 8.76
CA LEU A 152 -3.02 3.92 9.00
C LEU A 152 -2.29 3.58 7.71
N ALA A 153 -2.78 2.61 6.94
CA ALA A 153 -2.19 2.24 5.66
C ALA A 153 -2.20 3.43 4.67
N VAL A 154 -3.30 4.18 4.61
CA VAL A 154 -3.42 5.37 3.74
C VAL A 154 -2.45 6.48 4.14
N GLU A 155 -2.28 6.74 5.44
CA GLU A 155 -1.34 7.75 5.91
C GLU A 155 0.12 7.29 5.74
N LEU A 156 0.42 6.00 5.93
CA LEU A 156 1.72 5.42 5.61
C LEU A 156 2.03 5.50 4.12
N ALA A 157 1.05 5.31 3.22
CA ALA A 157 1.26 5.39 1.77
C ALA A 157 1.62 6.81 1.26
N ARG A 158 1.49 7.83 2.12
CA ARG A 158 1.95 9.20 1.85
C ARG A 158 3.41 9.41 2.25
N MET A 159 3.97 8.48 3.02
CA MET A 159 5.30 8.57 3.60
C MET A 159 6.24 7.51 3.03
N CYS A 160 5.77 6.28 2.84
CA CYS A 160 6.54 5.14 2.32
C CYS A 160 6.28 4.92 0.82
N ASP A 161 7.23 4.31 0.10
CA ASP A 161 7.11 4.07 -1.34
C ASP A 161 6.02 3.02 -1.66
N HIS A 162 5.95 1.96 -0.86
CA HIS A 162 4.98 0.87 -1.04
C HIS A 162 4.38 0.42 0.29
N VAL A 163 3.06 0.59 0.41
CA VAL A 163 2.27 0.12 1.55
C VAL A 163 1.22 -0.88 1.09
N ALA A 164 1.12 -1.97 1.83
CA ALA A 164 0.08 -2.98 1.69
C ALA A 164 -0.85 -3.00 2.91
N LEU A 165 -2.10 -3.39 2.69
CA LEU A 165 -3.09 -3.65 3.74
C LEU A 165 -3.62 -5.08 3.58
N VAL A 166 -3.48 -5.89 4.62
CA VAL A 166 -4.00 -7.26 4.69
C VAL A 166 -5.18 -7.30 5.65
N ASP A 167 -6.29 -7.90 5.23
CA ASP A 167 -7.37 -8.28 6.15
C ASP A 167 -7.20 -9.75 6.55
N ALA A 168 -6.71 -9.97 7.77
CA ALA A 168 -6.51 -11.27 8.38
C ALA A 168 -7.55 -11.54 9.50
N ASP A 169 -8.66 -10.78 9.54
CA ASP A 169 -9.74 -11.04 10.47
C ASP A 169 -10.57 -12.25 10.01
N THR A 170 -10.33 -13.38 10.65
CA THR A 170 -11.07 -14.61 10.36
C THR A 170 -12.46 -14.65 10.99
N HIS A 171 -12.81 -13.72 11.88
CA HIS A 171 -14.10 -13.65 12.58
C HIS A 171 -15.07 -12.70 11.91
N ALA A 172 -14.63 -11.50 11.56
CA ALA A 172 -15.47 -10.44 11.00
C ALA A 172 -14.70 -9.59 9.96
N PRO A 173 -14.28 -10.19 8.84
CA PRO A 173 -13.58 -9.47 7.77
C PRO A 173 -14.44 -8.33 7.24
N ALA A 174 -13.83 -7.16 7.08
CA ALA A 174 -14.57 -5.91 6.83
C ALA A 174 -13.86 -4.94 5.89
N VAL A 175 -12.57 -5.15 5.58
CA VAL A 175 -11.80 -4.21 4.73
C VAL A 175 -12.40 -4.11 3.34
N ALA A 176 -12.79 -5.24 2.74
CA ALA A 176 -13.36 -5.27 1.39
C ALA A 176 -14.64 -4.41 1.28
N VAL A 177 -15.55 -4.57 2.24
CA VAL A 177 -16.81 -3.82 2.31
C VAL A 177 -16.55 -2.34 2.58
N ALA A 178 -15.64 -2.03 3.51
CA ALA A 178 -15.31 -0.64 3.85
C ALA A 178 -14.70 0.15 2.67
N LEU A 179 -14.00 -0.55 1.77
CA LEU A 179 -13.28 0.04 0.64
C LEU A 179 -13.95 -0.22 -0.73
N GLY A 180 -15.14 -0.82 -0.74
CA GLY A 180 -15.88 -1.07 -1.98
C GLY A 180 -15.14 -2.01 -2.95
N VAL A 181 -14.25 -2.85 -2.42
CA VAL A 181 -13.48 -3.81 -3.22
C VAL A 181 -14.43 -4.91 -3.69
N ALA A 182 -14.44 -5.15 -5.00
CA ALA A 182 -15.25 -6.19 -5.61
C ALA A 182 -14.89 -7.58 -5.07
N ASP A 183 -15.88 -8.46 -4.99
CA ASP A 183 -15.70 -9.85 -4.51
C ASP A 183 -15.09 -10.75 -5.60
N GLU A 184 -13.90 -10.39 -6.09
CA GLU A 184 -13.13 -11.20 -7.06
C GLU A 184 -12.31 -12.32 -6.38
N GLY A 185 -12.63 -12.63 -5.12
CA GLY A 185 -12.02 -13.67 -4.31
C GLY A 185 -11.17 -13.13 -3.14
N PRO A 186 -10.96 -13.92 -2.08
CA PRO A 186 -10.23 -13.48 -0.89
C PRO A 186 -8.72 -13.40 -1.18
N GLY A 187 -8.25 -12.21 -1.57
CA GLY A 187 -6.85 -12.00 -2.00
C GLY A 187 -5.82 -12.52 -0.99
N PHE A 188 -6.06 -12.35 0.30
CA PHE A 188 -5.14 -12.86 1.32
C PHE A 188 -5.16 -14.38 1.47
N ALA A 189 -6.34 -15.02 1.37
CA ALA A 189 -6.41 -16.48 1.39
C ALA A 189 -5.81 -17.11 0.11
N ALA A 190 -5.95 -16.43 -1.03
CA ALA A 190 -5.25 -16.81 -2.25
C ALA A 190 -3.72 -16.70 -2.08
N ALA A 191 -3.23 -15.63 -1.47
CA ALA A 191 -1.81 -15.46 -1.17
C ALA A 191 -1.30 -16.58 -0.25
N CYS A 192 -2.02 -16.87 0.84
CA CYS A 192 -1.74 -17.96 1.77
C CYS A 192 -1.66 -19.33 1.06
N ARG A 193 -2.56 -19.60 0.11
CA ARG A 193 -2.54 -20.82 -0.70
C ARG A 193 -1.31 -20.88 -1.62
N GLN A 194 -0.96 -19.77 -2.28
CA GLN A 194 0.24 -19.73 -3.14
C GLN A 194 1.53 -19.87 -2.34
N ALA A 195 1.57 -19.31 -1.13
CA ALA A 195 2.72 -19.43 -0.24
C ALA A 195 2.98 -20.90 0.13
N GLU A 196 1.93 -21.67 0.41
CA GLU A 196 2.03 -23.10 0.67
C GLU A 196 2.55 -23.90 -0.52
N LEU A 197 2.19 -23.49 -1.75
CA LEU A 197 2.67 -24.11 -2.98
C LEU A 197 4.08 -23.64 -3.39
N GLY A 198 4.69 -22.72 -2.63
CA GLY A 198 6.01 -22.13 -2.92
C GLY A 198 6.01 -21.14 -4.09
N GLY A 199 4.85 -20.69 -4.54
CA GLY A 199 4.68 -19.80 -5.71
C GLY A 199 4.36 -18.35 -5.37
N LEU A 200 4.37 -17.94 -4.10
CA LEU A 200 4.05 -16.57 -3.71
C LEU A 200 5.30 -15.68 -3.80
N ASP A 201 5.30 -14.77 -4.77
CA ASP A 201 6.30 -13.72 -4.93
C ASP A 201 5.65 -12.32 -5.00
N ALA A 202 6.47 -11.27 -5.16
CA ALA A 202 6.00 -9.89 -5.25
C ALA A 202 5.05 -9.65 -6.44
N ALA A 203 5.24 -10.36 -7.55
CA ALA A 203 4.38 -10.25 -8.72
C ALA A 203 3.00 -10.86 -8.47
N GLU A 204 2.98 -12.04 -7.84
CA GLU A 204 1.76 -12.72 -7.45
C GLU A 204 0.97 -11.91 -6.41
N LEU A 205 1.65 -11.32 -5.42
CA LEU A 205 1.02 -10.39 -4.46
C LEU A 205 0.43 -9.16 -5.16
N THR A 206 1.17 -8.55 -6.11
CA THR A 206 0.65 -7.45 -6.93
C THR A 206 -0.60 -7.87 -7.69
N ARG A 207 -0.64 -9.09 -8.25
CA ARG A 207 -1.80 -9.62 -8.98
C ARG A 207 -3.01 -9.88 -8.08
N LEU A 208 -2.78 -10.39 -6.87
CA LEU A 208 -3.83 -10.72 -5.90
C LEU A 208 -4.38 -9.51 -5.14
N SER A 209 -3.64 -8.40 -5.15
CA SER A 209 -4.03 -7.17 -4.46
C SER A 209 -4.95 -6.28 -5.30
N VAL A 210 -5.74 -5.46 -4.61
CA VAL A 210 -6.58 -4.41 -5.19
C VAL A 210 -6.03 -3.05 -4.76
N PRO A 211 -5.64 -2.17 -5.69
CA PRO A 211 -5.11 -0.87 -5.34
C PRO A 211 -6.25 0.06 -4.89
N VAL A 212 -6.11 0.66 -3.70
CA VAL A 212 -7.06 1.62 -3.13
C VAL A 212 -6.32 2.91 -2.76
N GLY A 213 -6.93 4.05 -3.01
CA GLY A 213 -6.36 5.36 -2.75
C GLY A 213 -6.28 6.23 -4.01
N GLY A 214 -5.54 7.33 -3.92
CA GLY A 214 -5.56 8.39 -4.93
C GLY A 214 -4.19 8.97 -5.25
N ALA A 215 -4.17 10.19 -5.75
CA ALA A 215 -2.94 10.86 -6.21
C ALA A 215 -1.85 11.00 -5.12
N ASP A 216 -2.26 11.10 -3.85
CA ASP A 216 -1.34 11.32 -2.75
C ASP A 216 -0.75 10.03 -2.15
N GLY A 217 -1.16 8.86 -2.62
CA GLY A 217 -0.76 7.58 -2.07
C GLY A 217 -1.77 6.49 -2.41
N VAL A 218 -1.26 5.31 -2.75
CA VAL A 218 -2.07 4.13 -3.08
C VAL A 218 -1.60 2.97 -2.20
N VAL A 219 -2.57 2.30 -1.59
CA VAL A 219 -2.39 1.11 -0.76
C VAL A 219 -2.78 -0.11 -1.58
N ASP A 220 -1.93 -1.14 -1.58
CA ASP A 220 -2.27 -2.42 -2.19
C ASP A 220 -2.96 -3.31 -1.16
N VAL A 221 -4.27 -3.53 -1.35
CA VAL A 221 -5.11 -4.25 -0.39
C VAL A 221 -5.18 -5.71 -0.77
N LEU A 222 -4.93 -6.62 0.18
CA LEU A 222 -5.25 -8.04 0.08
C LEU A 222 -6.52 -8.31 0.90
N PRO A 223 -7.69 -8.39 0.24
CA PRO A 223 -8.96 -8.61 0.93
C PRO A 223 -8.97 -9.92 1.72
N GLY A 224 -9.70 -9.90 2.82
CA GLY A 224 -9.83 -11.03 3.73
C GLY A 224 -10.81 -12.08 3.22
N LEU A 225 -11.25 -12.95 4.12
CA LEU A 225 -12.18 -14.02 3.76
C LEU A 225 -13.57 -13.46 3.41
N ASN A 226 -14.16 -13.95 2.32
CA ASN A 226 -15.54 -13.57 1.96
C ASN A 226 -16.57 -14.17 2.92
N ARG A 227 -16.19 -15.23 3.65
CA ARG A 227 -17.04 -15.94 4.62
C ARG A 227 -16.19 -16.40 5.81
N ALA A 228 -16.60 -16.06 7.03
CA ALA A 228 -15.88 -16.42 8.25
C ALA A 228 -15.67 -17.94 8.41
N GLY A 229 -16.59 -18.77 7.90
CA GLY A 229 -16.46 -20.24 7.94
C GLY A 229 -15.26 -20.81 7.17
N ARG A 230 -14.58 -20.01 6.34
CA ARG A 230 -13.36 -20.38 5.61
C ARG A 230 -12.07 -20.15 6.41
N TRP A 231 -12.17 -19.83 7.70
CA TRP A 231 -11.03 -19.58 8.58
C TRP A 231 -9.93 -20.66 8.56
N PRO A 232 -10.20 -21.98 8.32
CA PRO A 232 -9.11 -22.97 8.23
C PRO A 232 -8.16 -22.74 7.05
N GLU A 233 -8.54 -21.92 6.06
CA GLU A 233 -7.64 -21.56 4.95
C GLU A 233 -6.46 -20.70 5.41
N LEU A 234 -6.62 -19.98 6.53
CA LEU A 234 -5.62 -19.09 7.13
C LEU A 234 -4.95 -19.77 8.34
N SER A 235 -4.26 -20.88 8.10
CA SER A 235 -3.43 -21.53 9.13
C SER A 235 -2.21 -20.69 9.47
N GLU A 236 -1.64 -20.92 10.67
CA GLU A 236 -0.47 -20.17 11.16
C GLU A 236 0.69 -20.18 10.16
N ARG A 237 1.08 -21.36 9.66
CA ARG A 237 2.16 -21.52 8.68
C ARG A 237 1.92 -20.72 7.40
N ARG A 238 0.69 -20.74 6.88
CA ARG A 238 0.33 -20.06 5.62
C ARG A 238 0.35 -18.55 5.81
N VAL A 239 -0.19 -18.05 6.92
CA VAL A 239 -0.17 -16.63 7.25
C VAL A 239 1.26 -16.13 7.44
N ALA A 240 2.09 -16.85 8.20
CA ALA A 240 3.49 -16.49 8.40
C ALA A 240 4.26 -16.44 7.07
N SER A 241 4.09 -17.45 6.21
CA SER A 241 4.74 -17.51 4.89
C SER A 241 4.26 -16.38 3.96
N ALA A 242 2.97 -16.04 4.00
CA ALA A 242 2.43 -14.94 3.20
C ALA A 242 2.95 -13.58 3.68
N LEU A 243 3.05 -13.37 4.99
CA LEU A 243 3.63 -12.15 5.57
C LEU A 243 5.12 -12.04 5.27
N ASP A 244 5.87 -13.15 5.29
CA ASP A 244 7.28 -13.16 4.88
C ASP A 244 7.46 -12.71 3.42
N ALA A 245 6.62 -13.23 2.51
CA ALA A 245 6.61 -12.77 1.11
C ALA A 245 6.25 -11.28 0.99
N CYS A 246 5.34 -10.78 1.84
CA CYS A 246 5.00 -9.35 1.87
C CYS A 246 6.21 -8.46 2.23
N ARG A 247 7.18 -8.96 3.00
CA ARG A 247 8.42 -8.21 3.33
C ARG A 247 9.33 -7.98 2.12
N ALA A 248 9.23 -8.80 1.09
CA ALA A 248 9.93 -8.59 -0.17
C ALA A 248 9.12 -7.74 -1.18
N TRP A 249 7.83 -7.55 -0.89
CA TRP A 249 6.89 -6.90 -1.78
C TRP A 249 6.67 -5.43 -1.41
N ALA A 250 6.35 -5.13 -0.15
CA ALA A 250 6.01 -3.79 0.33
C ALA A 250 6.97 -3.33 1.44
N ASP A 251 7.23 -2.02 1.54
CA ASP A 251 8.04 -1.46 2.63
C ASP A 251 7.33 -1.61 3.98
N VAL A 252 5.99 -1.53 3.97
CA VAL A 252 5.14 -1.69 5.14
C VAL A 252 3.88 -2.47 4.78
N THR A 253 3.58 -3.52 5.54
CA THR A 253 2.33 -4.28 5.46
C THR A 253 1.54 -4.07 6.75
N VAL A 254 0.42 -3.36 6.67
CA VAL A 254 -0.53 -3.22 7.78
C VAL A 254 -1.46 -4.43 7.78
N VAL A 255 -1.61 -5.12 8.91
CA VAL A 255 -2.42 -6.35 9.02
C VAL A 255 -3.57 -6.14 10.00
N ASP A 256 -4.79 -6.14 9.51
CA ASP A 256 -6.01 -6.06 10.33
C ASP A 256 -6.34 -7.45 10.88
N VAL A 257 -6.21 -7.67 12.19
CA VAL A 257 -6.40 -9.02 12.80
C VAL A 257 -7.59 -9.10 13.73
N ALA A 258 -8.21 -10.28 13.84
CA ALA A 258 -9.33 -10.52 14.73
C ALA A 258 -9.03 -10.14 16.20
N ALA A 259 -10.08 -9.85 16.96
CA ALA A 259 -9.96 -9.49 18.37
C ALA A 259 -9.55 -10.67 19.27
N SER A 260 -10.06 -11.87 18.99
CA SER A 260 -9.73 -13.09 19.73
C SER A 260 -8.30 -13.54 19.44
N ILE A 261 -7.50 -13.65 20.50
CA ILE A 261 -6.11 -14.16 20.47
C ILE A 261 -5.88 -15.27 21.51
N GLU A 262 -6.96 -15.86 22.01
CA GLU A 262 -6.89 -17.02 22.90
C GLU A 262 -6.22 -18.18 22.15
N ALA A 263 -5.23 -18.79 22.80
CA ALA A 263 -4.63 -20.03 22.33
C ALA A 263 -5.49 -21.18 22.86
N ASP A 264 -6.22 -21.86 21.98
CA ASP A 264 -7.02 -23.05 22.31
C ASP A 264 -6.08 -24.17 22.83
N GLU A 265 -5.73 -24.16 24.11
CA GLU A 265 -4.96 -25.23 24.78
C GLU A 265 -5.77 -25.97 25.85
N GLU A 266 -7.02 -25.58 26.09
CA GLU A 266 -7.85 -26.24 27.08
C GLU A 266 -8.73 -27.32 26.42
N ILE A 267 -8.17 -28.54 26.35
CA ILE A 267 -8.90 -29.81 26.19
C ILE A 267 -9.39 -30.10 24.76
N VAL A 268 -8.47 -30.28 23.80
CA VAL A 268 -8.78 -30.94 22.52
C VAL A 268 -7.85 -32.14 22.35
N SER A 269 -8.41 -33.34 22.21
CA SER A 269 -7.65 -34.60 22.07
C SER A 269 -6.93 -34.73 20.73
N ASP A 270 -7.02 -33.71 19.88
CA ASP A 270 -6.50 -33.69 18.51
C ASP A 270 -5.56 -32.48 18.37
N LEU A 271 -4.28 -32.73 18.65
CA LEU A 271 -3.23 -31.70 18.65
C LEU A 271 -2.96 -31.12 17.24
N ASP A 272 -3.46 -31.80 16.19
CA ASP A 272 -3.17 -31.51 14.78
C ASP A 272 -4.28 -30.73 14.04
N GLY A 273 -5.38 -30.39 14.74
CA GLY A 273 -6.49 -29.62 14.17
C GLY A 273 -6.17 -28.13 13.94
N PRO A 274 -6.80 -27.46 12.94
CA PRO A 274 -6.60 -26.04 12.72
C PRO A 274 -7.17 -25.21 13.90
N ARG A 275 -6.41 -24.24 14.41
CA ARG A 275 -6.82 -23.37 15.53
C ARG A 275 -7.58 -22.13 15.05
N ARG A 276 -8.68 -21.79 15.73
CA ARG A 276 -9.60 -20.72 15.28
C ARG A 276 -8.93 -19.36 15.12
N ASN A 277 -8.02 -19.04 16.04
CA ASN A 277 -7.33 -17.74 16.12
C ASN A 277 -5.92 -17.78 15.52
N ALA A 278 -5.55 -18.83 14.77
CA ALA A 278 -4.21 -19.02 14.22
C ALA A 278 -3.73 -17.84 13.37
N ALA A 279 -4.60 -17.26 12.54
CA ALA A 279 -4.24 -16.12 11.70
C ALA A 279 -3.86 -14.87 12.51
N ALA A 280 -4.62 -14.53 13.55
CA ALA A 280 -4.34 -13.38 14.41
C ALA A 280 -3.06 -13.60 15.21
N LEU A 281 -2.88 -14.80 15.77
CA LEU A 281 -1.66 -15.17 16.51
C LEU A 281 -0.42 -15.13 15.62
N ALA A 282 -0.49 -15.70 14.41
CA ALA A 282 0.61 -15.68 13.45
C ALA A 282 0.99 -14.24 13.06
N ALA A 283 0.01 -13.42 12.69
CA ALA A 283 0.25 -12.03 12.33
C ALA A 283 0.85 -11.20 13.49
N LEU A 284 0.45 -11.46 14.74
CA LEU A 284 1.02 -10.81 15.92
C LEU A 284 2.46 -11.28 16.23
N ARG A 285 2.77 -12.56 16.00
CA ARG A 285 4.13 -13.11 16.17
C ARG A 285 5.10 -12.60 15.11
N GLU A 286 4.62 -12.44 13.88
CA GLU A 286 5.41 -11.93 12.75
C GLU A 286 5.55 -10.39 12.73
N ALA A 287 4.84 -9.68 13.61
CA ALA A 287 4.81 -8.22 13.60
C ALA A 287 6.11 -7.60 14.12
N ASP A 288 6.64 -6.62 13.39
CA ASP A 288 7.71 -5.74 13.87
C ASP A 288 7.17 -4.59 14.73
N ALA A 289 5.87 -4.34 14.61
CA ALA A 289 5.14 -3.30 15.31
C ALA A 289 3.70 -3.72 15.54
N VAL A 290 3.12 -3.34 16.67
CA VAL A 290 1.71 -3.55 16.93
C VAL A 290 1.01 -2.23 17.21
N VAL A 291 -0.14 -2.01 16.60
CA VAL A 291 -1.07 -0.95 16.93
C VAL A 291 -2.22 -1.56 17.73
N ALA A 292 -2.23 -1.30 19.05
CA ALA A 292 -3.23 -1.83 19.96
C ALA A 292 -4.35 -0.80 20.14
N VAL A 293 -5.53 -1.08 19.59
CA VAL A 293 -6.69 -0.19 19.55
C VAL A 293 -7.60 -0.43 20.76
N ALA A 294 -7.99 0.65 21.43
CA ALA A 294 -8.94 0.67 22.55
C ALA A 294 -10.10 1.63 22.25
N GLY A 295 -11.26 1.42 22.87
CA GLY A 295 -12.34 2.41 22.89
C GLY A 295 -12.13 3.46 23.99
N ALA A 296 -12.68 4.66 23.80
CA ALA A 296 -12.58 5.78 24.74
C ALA A 296 -13.71 5.82 25.81
N ASP A 297 -14.02 4.69 26.43
CA ASP A 297 -15.01 4.58 27.51
C ASP A 297 -14.54 3.59 28.59
N PRO A 298 -15.08 3.65 29.83
CA PRO A 298 -14.62 2.81 30.94
C PRO A 298 -14.66 1.31 30.65
N VAL A 299 -15.67 0.82 29.92
CA VAL A 299 -15.84 -0.61 29.62
C VAL A 299 -14.78 -1.05 28.61
N ALA A 300 -14.58 -0.28 27.56
CA ALA A 300 -13.56 -0.56 26.55
C ALA A 300 -12.15 -0.50 27.14
N ILE A 301 -11.85 0.46 28.02
CA ILE A 301 -10.55 0.54 28.70
C ILE A 301 -10.32 -0.65 29.63
N ALA A 302 -11.33 -1.07 30.40
CA ALA A 302 -11.21 -2.25 31.26
C ALA A 302 -10.96 -3.53 30.46
N ARG A 303 -11.62 -3.70 29.31
CA ARG A 303 -11.37 -4.82 28.38
C ARG A 303 -9.98 -4.76 27.77
N PHE A 304 -9.53 -3.56 27.39
CA PHE A 304 -8.18 -3.33 26.88
C PHE A 304 -7.11 -3.71 27.88
N LEU A 305 -7.22 -3.29 29.15
CA LEU A 305 -6.23 -3.64 30.17
C LEU A 305 -6.06 -5.16 30.35
N ARG A 306 -7.16 -5.93 30.29
CA ARG A 306 -7.11 -7.40 30.34
C ARG A 306 -6.45 -7.98 29.10
N GLY A 307 -6.96 -7.63 27.91
CA GLY A 307 -6.44 -8.15 26.66
C GLY A 307 -5.00 -7.69 26.35
N TYR A 308 -4.54 -6.56 26.90
CA TYR A 308 -3.17 -6.07 26.69
C TYR A 308 -2.13 -7.02 27.30
N ALA A 309 -2.44 -7.65 28.43
CA ALA A 309 -1.55 -8.65 29.03
C ALA A 309 -1.43 -9.90 28.13
N GLU A 310 -2.54 -10.36 27.58
CA GLU A 310 -2.58 -11.47 26.61
C GLU A 310 -1.80 -11.11 25.33
N LEU A 311 -2.03 -9.91 24.79
CA LEU A 311 -1.30 -9.39 23.65
C LEU A 311 0.22 -9.42 23.90
N ARG A 312 0.67 -8.99 25.09
CA ARG A 312 2.08 -9.03 25.48
C ARG A 312 2.62 -10.44 25.63
N GLY A 313 1.80 -11.40 26.06
CA GLY A 313 2.16 -12.81 26.07
C GLY A 313 2.46 -13.35 24.67
N VAL A 314 1.73 -12.88 23.64
CA VAL A 314 1.94 -13.29 22.24
C VAL A 314 3.09 -12.54 21.57
N THR A 315 3.19 -11.23 21.80
CA THR A 315 4.07 -10.31 21.05
C THR A 315 5.43 -10.08 21.74
N GLY A 316 5.56 -10.43 23.02
CA GLY A 316 6.79 -10.24 23.79
C GLY A 316 7.27 -8.79 23.77
N ALA A 317 8.52 -8.60 23.31
CA ALA A 317 9.21 -7.31 23.27
C ALA A 317 8.85 -6.44 22.05
N THR A 318 8.03 -6.93 21.10
CA THR A 318 7.63 -6.14 19.92
C THR A 318 7.05 -4.80 20.37
N PRO A 319 7.47 -3.66 19.78
CA PRO A 319 6.94 -2.34 20.13
C PRO A 319 5.41 -2.28 19.90
N VAL A 320 4.70 -1.72 20.88
CA VAL A 320 3.25 -1.56 20.81
C VAL A 320 2.89 -0.08 20.95
N THR A 321 2.27 0.48 19.91
CA THR A 321 1.64 1.82 19.96
C THR A 321 0.18 1.67 20.33
N VAL A 322 -0.23 2.31 21.42
CA VAL A 322 -1.64 2.25 21.88
C VAL A 322 -2.45 3.39 21.27
N VAL A 323 -3.58 3.05 20.66
CA VAL A 323 -4.50 4.00 20.01
C VAL A 323 -5.87 3.93 20.68
N VAL A 324 -6.26 5.02 21.31
CA VAL A 324 -7.59 5.19 21.91
C VAL A 324 -8.50 5.84 20.88
N ASN A 325 -9.43 5.05 20.35
CA ASN A 325 -10.34 5.44 19.29
C ASN A 325 -11.68 5.99 19.82
N ARG A 326 -12.36 6.77 18.97
CA ARG A 326 -13.67 7.39 19.23
C ARG A 326 -13.68 8.27 20.48
N LEU A 327 -12.59 9.00 20.73
CA LEU A 327 -12.49 9.93 21.85
C LEU A 327 -13.54 11.04 21.70
N ARG A 328 -14.35 11.18 22.75
CA ARG A 328 -15.34 12.24 22.93
C ARG A 328 -15.54 12.47 24.43
N PRO A 329 -16.04 13.65 24.86
CA PRO A 329 -16.34 13.91 26.28
C PRO A 329 -17.22 12.80 26.90
N GLY A 330 -18.33 12.49 26.23
CA GLY A 330 -19.15 11.29 26.46
C GLY A 330 -19.21 10.79 27.91
N PRO A 331 -18.94 9.50 28.18
CA PRO A 331 -19.06 8.90 29.51
C PRO A 331 -17.98 9.34 30.51
N LEU A 332 -16.96 10.08 30.07
CA LEU A 332 -15.82 10.47 30.90
C LEU A 332 -15.82 11.97 31.24
N GLY A 333 -16.77 12.75 30.70
CA GLY A 333 -16.89 14.17 30.95
C GLY A 333 -15.73 15.01 30.37
N VAL A 334 -15.38 16.08 31.09
CA VAL A 334 -14.54 17.18 30.56
C VAL A 334 -13.08 16.77 30.30
N ASP A 335 -12.49 15.90 31.13
CA ASP A 335 -11.09 15.42 30.99
C ASP A 335 -11.02 13.94 30.58
N ALA A 336 -11.73 13.55 29.51
CA ALA A 336 -11.69 12.17 29.03
C ALA A 336 -10.26 11.70 28.68
N ARG A 337 -9.48 12.57 28.02
CA ARG A 337 -8.10 12.27 27.59
C ARG A 337 -7.16 12.05 28.78
N GLY A 338 -7.20 12.92 29.78
CA GLY A 338 -6.35 12.80 30.96
C GLY A 338 -6.74 11.61 31.84
N GLN A 339 -8.03 11.34 32.01
CA GLN A 339 -8.52 10.17 32.75
C GLN A 339 -8.04 8.84 32.13
N ILE A 340 -8.15 8.70 30.81
CA ILE A 340 -7.68 7.50 30.10
C ILE A 340 -6.16 7.35 30.24
N ARG A 341 -5.39 8.44 30.04
CA ARG A 341 -3.93 8.42 30.18
C ARG A 341 -3.50 7.96 31.57
N ARG A 342 -4.05 8.58 32.64
CA ARG A 342 -3.75 8.20 34.02
C ARG A 342 -4.10 6.73 34.30
N THR A 343 -5.20 6.25 33.74
CA THR A 343 -5.63 4.85 33.92
C THR A 343 -4.68 3.87 33.24
N LEU A 344 -4.36 4.08 31.97
CA LEU A 344 -3.46 3.20 31.21
C LEU A 344 -2.02 3.24 31.73
N GLU A 345 -1.54 4.41 32.15
CA GLU A 345 -0.23 4.55 32.79
C GLU A 345 -0.19 3.82 34.13
N ARG A 346 -1.20 4.01 34.99
CA ARG A 346 -1.27 3.38 36.32
C ARG A 346 -1.35 1.86 36.27
N PHE A 347 -2.17 1.31 35.37
CA PHE A 347 -2.48 -0.13 35.37
C PHE A 347 -1.67 -0.96 34.38
N ALA A 348 -1.07 -0.34 33.37
CA ALA A 348 -0.30 -1.05 32.35
C ALA A 348 1.04 -0.39 31.99
N GLY A 349 1.42 0.72 32.64
CA GLY A 349 2.66 1.45 32.32
C GLY A 349 2.66 2.11 30.94
N ILE A 350 1.48 2.30 30.34
CA ILE A 350 1.33 2.80 28.97
C ILE A 350 1.23 4.33 29.01
N ALA A 351 2.34 5.01 28.73
CA ALA A 351 2.41 6.47 28.72
C ALA A 351 2.20 7.07 27.32
N ASP A 352 2.70 6.41 26.27
CA ASP A 352 2.53 6.87 24.90
C ASP A 352 1.23 6.35 24.29
N ILE A 353 0.30 7.28 24.06
CA ILE A 353 -1.06 6.99 23.61
C ILE A 353 -1.43 7.96 22.49
N GLY A 354 -1.77 7.40 21.33
CA GLY A 354 -2.46 8.10 20.26
C GLY A 354 -3.95 8.20 20.55
N PHE A 355 -4.57 9.35 20.31
CA PHE A 355 -6.01 9.52 20.49
C PHE A 355 -6.64 9.92 19.16
N VAL A 356 -7.69 9.20 18.76
CA VAL A 356 -8.46 9.45 17.55
C VAL A 356 -9.84 9.99 17.94
N PRO A 357 -10.20 11.22 17.53
CA PRO A 357 -11.50 11.82 17.83
C PRO A 357 -12.67 11.03 17.24
N PHE A 358 -13.85 11.10 17.88
CA PHE A 358 -15.08 10.54 17.33
C PHE A 358 -15.67 11.43 16.22
N ASP A 359 -15.09 11.35 15.03
CA ASP A 359 -15.50 12.13 13.85
C ASP A 359 -16.49 11.34 12.98
N VAL A 360 -17.75 11.25 13.46
CA VAL A 360 -18.81 10.47 12.80
C VAL A 360 -19.09 10.99 11.39
N ARG A 361 -19.06 12.31 11.17
CA ARG A 361 -19.33 12.90 9.85
C ARG A 361 -18.33 12.43 8.81
N ALA A 362 -17.04 12.43 9.15
CA ALA A 362 -15.99 11.98 8.25
C ALA A 362 -16.08 10.46 8.02
N ALA A 363 -16.32 9.67 9.08
CA ALA A 363 -16.44 8.22 8.99
C ALA A 363 -17.65 7.76 8.16
N ASP A 364 -18.83 8.38 8.35
CA ASP A 364 -20.04 8.04 7.61
C ASP A 364 -19.92 8.43 6.14
N ALA A 365 -19.34 9.59 5.84
CA ALA A 365 -19.10 10.02 4.46
C ALA A 365 -18.15 9.07 3.71
N ALA A 366 -17.11 8.59 4.40
CA ALA A 366 -16.15 7.62 3.87
C ALA A 366 -16.81 6.26 3.59
N LEU A 367 -17.58 5.74 4.56
CA LEU A 367 -18.29 4.48 4.42
C LEU A 367 -19.35 4.53 3.30
N LEU A 368 -20.10 5.65 3.20
CA LEU A 368 -21.08 5.85 2.13
C LEU A 368 -20.45 5.80 0.73
N GLN A 369 -19.22 6.29 0.61
CA GLN A 369 -18.47 6.28 -0.66
C GLN A 369 -17.62 5.03 -0.84
N ALA A 370 -17.58 4.14 0.15
CA ALA A 370 -16.71 2.98 0.21
C ALA A 370 -15.23 3.35 -0.07
N ARG A 371 -14.75 4.42 0.56
CA ARG A 371 -13.39 4.96 0.40
C ARG A 371 -12.78 5.31 1.75
N PRO A 372 -11.45 5.39 1.87
CA PRO A 372 -10.81 5.86 3.10
C PRO A 372 -11.23 7.27 3.51
N VAL A 373 -11.31 7.53 4.82
CA VAL A 373 -11.56 8.85 5.41
C VAL A 373 -10.47 9.83 4.98
N GLY A 374 -9.21 9.41 4.96
CA GLY A 374 -8.07 10.23 4.52
C GLY A 374 -8.15 10.66 3.05
N GLU A 375 -9.03 10.03 2.26
CA GLU A 375 -9.31 10.42 0.88
C GLU A 375 -10.55 11.31 0.78
N VAL A 376 -11.64 10.93 1.45
CA VAL A 376 -12.92 11.67 1.41
C VAL A 376 -12.85 12.97 2.22
N ALA A 377 -12.15 12.95 3.34
CA ALA A 377 -12.08 14.02 4.34
C ALA A 377 -10.66 14.14 4.93
N ALA A 378 -9.64 14.31 4.07
CA ALA A 378 -8.23 14.41 4.46
C ALA A 378 -7.92 15.42 5.59
N ARG A 379 -8.73 16.46 5.72
CA ARG A 379 -8.60 17.50 6.76
C ARG A 379 -9.38 17.21 8.05
N SER A 380 -10.08 16.08 8.12
CA SER A 380 -10.85 15.66 9.30
C SER A 380 -9.97 15.50 10.54
N ALA A 381 -10.56 15.62 11.73
CA ALA A 381 -9.81 15.46 12.97
C ALA A 381 -9.30 14.01 13.13
N LEU A 382 -10.04 13.04 12.58
CA LEU A 382 -9.66 11.64 12.48
C LEU A 382 -8.41 11.47 11.62
N SER A 383 -8.42 11.90 10.35
CA SER A 383 -7.29 11.73 9.44
C SER A 383 -6.03 12.44 9.95
N GLN A 384 -6.17 13.65 10.51
CA GLN A 384 -5.04 14.34 11.13
C GLN A 384 -4.47 13.60 12.35
N ALA A 385 -5.32 12.93 13.14
CA ALA A 385 -4.87 12.13 14.28
C ALA A 385 -4.12 10.88 13.83
N ILE A 386 -4.66 10.15 12.85
CA ILE A 386 -4.00 8.96 12.28
C ILE A 386 -2.68 9.34 11.62
N ARG A 387 -2.60 10.46 10.89
CA ARG A 387 -1.34 10.96 10.29
C ARG A 387 -0.22 11.13 11.30
N ARG A 388 -0.53 11.71 12.48
CA ARG A 388 0.45 11.85 13.57
C ARG A 388 0.87 10.51 14.17
N ILE A 389 -0.06 9.55 14.24
CA ILE A 389 0.22 8.19 14.71
C ILE A 389 1.12 7.47 13.70
N ALA A 390 0.82 7.57 12.41
CA ALA A 390 1.60 6.98 11.33
C ALA A 390 3.03 7.53 11.30
N ALA A 391 3.21 8.85 11.40
CA ALA A 391 4.54 9.46 11.47
C ALA A 391 5.38 8.92 12.64
N ARG A 392 4.74 8.73 13.80
CA ARG A 392 5.42 8.13 14.96
C ARG A 392 5.82 6.68 14.73
N ILE A 393 4.98 5.88 14.07
CA ILE A 393 5.31 4.50 13.72
C ILE A 393 6.50 4.49 12.76
N VAL A 394 6.53 5.38 11.76
CA VAL A 394 7.69 5.55 10.88
C VAL A 394 8.97 5.86 11.67
N ASP A 395 8.90 6.81 12.60
CA ASP A 395 10.04 7.20 13.44
C ASP A 395 10.55 6.05 14.33
N VAL A 396 9.63 5.33 14.98
CA VAL A 396 9.97 4.23 15.91
C VAL A 396 10.57 3.04 15.17
N HIS A 397 10.11 2.76 13.94
CA HIS A 397 10.49 1.57 13.18
C HIS A 397 11.53 1.85 12.09
N GLY A 398 12.00 3.10 11.96
CA GLY A 398 12.99 3.48 10.95
C GLY A 398 12.53 3.17 9.52
N LEU A 399 11.22 3.27 9.26
CA LEU A 399 10.63 2.96 7.97
C LEU A 399 11.17 3.95 6.92
N ARG A 400 11.51 3.46 5.73
CA ARG A 400 11.96 4.35 4.64
C ARG A 400 10.80 5.24 4.25
N THR A 401 10.99 6.54 4.42
CA THR A 401 10.16 7.51 3.74
C THR A 401 10.65 7.67 2.31
N GLY A 402 9.76 7.63 1.33
CA GLY A 402 10.10 7.93 -0.06
C GLY A 402 10.86 9.25 -0.13
N GLU A 403 11.91 9.29 -0.94
CA GLU A 403 12.73 10.48 -1.12
C GLU A 403 11.81 11.59 -1.65
N ALA A 404 11.45 12.55 -0.79
CA ALA A 404 10.70 13.71 -1.22
C ALA A 404 11.46 14.33 -2.38
N VAL A 405 10.84 14.38 -3.57
CA VAL A 405 11.40 15.08 -4.73
C VAL A 405 11.61 16.52 -4.30
N THR A 406 12.81 16.83 -3.81
CA THR A 406 13.22 18.21 -3.56
C THR A 406 13.20 18.88 -4.92
N PRO A 407 12.43 19.97 -5.11
CA PRO A 407 12.59 20.76 -6.30
C PRO A 407 14.06 21.18 -6.33
N SER A 408 14.78 20.76 -7.37
CA SER A 408 16.14 21.22 -7.63
C SER A 408 16.17 22.74 -7.45
N PRO A 409 17.21 23.33 -6.82
CA PRO A 409 17.32 24.77 -6.67
C PRO A 409 17.55 25.40 -8.05
N GLY A 410 16.46 25.59 -8.78
CA GLY A 410 16.42 26.15 -10.11
C GLY A 410 16.62 27.65 -10.06
N GLY A 411 17.80 28.07 -10.52
CA GLY A 411 17.98 29.29 -11.30
C GLY A 411 17.49 30.57 -10.64
N ARG A 412 18.38 31.20 -9.87
CA ARG A 412 18.29 32.60 -9.45
C ARG A 412 18.11 33.49 -10.70
N ARG A 413 16.87 33.76 -11.12
CA ARG A 413 16.55 34.77 -12.15
C ARG A 413 16.83 36.14 -11.57
N THR A 414 18.02 36.65 -11.84
CA THR A 414 18.38 38.07 -11.74
C THR A 414 17.37 38.90 -12.53
N ARG A 415 16.47 39.59 -11.83
CA ARG A 415 15.68 40.69 -12.42
C ARG A 415 16.62 41.86 -12.65
N THR A 416 17.03 42.06 -13.89
CA THR A 416 17.64 43.30 -14.34
C THR A 416 16.63 44.44 -14.17
N ARG A 417 17.01 45.43 -13.36
CA ARG A 417 16.32 46.72 -13.24
C ARG A 417 16.54 47.48 -14.55
N THR A 418 15.50 47.61 -15.36
CA THR A 418 15.39 48.71 -16.33
C THR A 418 14.61 49.82 -15.66
N GLY A 419 15.27 50.95 -15.46
CA GLY A 419 14.67 52.19 -15.01
C GLY A 419 14.25 53.06 -16.19
N SER A 420 13.08 53.68 -16.06
CA SER A 420 12.68 54.93 -16.71
C SER A 420 11.63 55.55 -15.77
N ARG A 421 12.01 56.50 -14.90
CA ARG A 421 12.02 57.97 -15.10
C ARG A 421 10.76 58.54 -15.75
N GLY A 422 10.04 59.33 -14.94
CA GLY A 422 9.02 60.34 -15.28
C GLY A 422 8.18 60.61 -14.03
N ARG A 423 8.49 61.63 -13.20
CA ARG A 423 7.85 62.99 -13.19
C ARG A 423 6.32 62.88 -13.13
N GLU A 424 5.55 63.50 -12.24
CA GLU A 424 5.60 64.76 -11.47
C GLU A 424 4.44 64.64 -10.44
N GLU A 425 4.62 64.97 -9.16
CA GLU A 425 4.37 66.30 -8.58
C GLU A 425 2.86 66.63 -8.39
N ARG A 426 2.47 66.78 -7.11
CA ARG A 426 1.41 67.65 -6.50
C ARG A 426 0.74 66.92 -5.33
N GLU A 427 1.10 67.30 -4.10
CA GLU A 427 0.35 68.25 -3.25
C GLU A 427 -0.96 67.66 -2.73
N ARG A 428 -0.96 67.22 -1.46
CA ARG A 428 -1.45 67.96 -0.27
C ARG A 428 -2.98 67.95 -0.15
N SER A 429 -3.42 67.72 1.09
CA SER A 429 -4.52 68.43 1.75
C SER A 429 -5.91 67.77 1.83
N TRP A 430 -6.19 67.23 3.03
CA TRP A 430 -7.34 67.52 3.90
C TRP A 430 -8.79 67.07 3.54
N THR A 431 -9.33 66.25 4.47
CA THR A 431 -10.68 66.24 5.09
C THR A 431 -11.98 65.97 4.32
N SER A 432 -12.74 65.06 4.95
CA SER A 432 -14.20 65.02 5.20
C SER A 432 -15.17 64.70 4.05
N ALA A 433 -15.80 63.54 4.18
CA ALA A 433 -17.26 63.38 4.34
C ALA A 433 -17.55 62.04 5.01
#